data_AF-A0A178LZW5-F1
#
_entry.id   AF-A0A178LZW5-F1
#
_cell.length_a   1.000
_cell.length_b   1.000
_cell.length_c   1.000
_cell.angle_alpha   90.00
_cell.angle_beta   90.00
_cell.angle_gamma   90.00
#
_symmetry.space_group_name_H-M   'P 1'
#
loop_
_entity.id
_entity.type
_entity.pdbx_description
1 polymer ?
#
loop_
_entity_poly.entity_id
_entity_poly.type
_entity_poly.pdbx_seq_one_letter_code
_entity_poly.pdbx_strand_id
1 'polypeptide(L)'
;MAIRRVAVIGAGMAGAACAQALTERGIAVGMFERGRTGGGRMSSPTVHERRVDLGAAYLTAKDGSFSAQVEDWVRRGLARPWTDTFDVVSPSGRDVTSGPVRFAAAHGLRSLVKDLLPADVRYESRTDAVDDLDHDAVVLAMPDPHAARLIPDAFEWVEYEPVIAVAAGWPERSWDVSNAAFVNDDPDISFIADDGARRGDGAPVLVVHTTAARARQHLDRPDDAVAPVLNAVRRLLGVAAEPSYAHVHRWTFAKPVGTHGDEAYGLLPGERTVGVCGDAWCPTGAPRVESAYLSGRRLGGVIADALS
;
A
#
# COMPACT_ATOMS: atom_id res chain seq x y z
N MET A 1 -10.71 -11.94 35.08
CA MET A 1 -11.09 -10.69 34.40
C MET A 1 -11.58 -11.05 33.00
N ALA A 2 -12.59 -10.36 32.48
CA ALA A 2 -13.00 -10.55 31.08
C ALA A 2 -11.83 -10.16 30.16
N ILE A 3 -11.53 -11.00 29.17
CA ILE A 3 -10.49 -10.69 28.17
C ILE A 3 -11.01 -9.53 27.33
N ARG A 4 -10.31 -8.40 27.34
CA ARG A 4 -10.63 -7.25 26.49
C ARG A 4 -10.41 -7.59 25.03
N ARG A 5 -11.35 -7.20 24.17
CA ARG A 5 -11.36 -7.50 22.74
C ARG A 5 -11.44 -6.22 21.93
N VAL A 6 -10.57 -6.09 20.93
CA VAL A 6 -10.59 -4.98 19.98
C VAL A 6 -10.85 -5.50 18.58
N ALA A 7 -11.80 -4.91 17.87
CA ALA A 7 -12.03 -5.19 16.46
C ALA A 7 -11.08 -4.33 15.61
N VAL A 8 -10.36 -4.93 14.67
CA VAL A 8 -9.53 -4.22 13.69
C VAL A 8 -10.08 -4.49 12.30
N ILE A 9 -10.59 -3.46 11.63
CA ILE A 9 -11.18 -3.55 10.30
C ILE A 9 -10.18 -3.04 9.26
N GLY A 10 -9.74 -3.94 8.39
CA GLY A 10 -8.76 -3.70 7.34
C GLY A 10 -7.44 -4.43 7.61
N ALA A 11 -7.08 -5.38 6.74
CA ALA A 11 -5.85 -6.16 6.82
C ALA A 11 -4.72 -5.62 5.94
N GLY A 12 -4.59 -4.30 5.89
CA GLY A 12 -3.40 -3.62 5.35
C GLY A 12 -2.28 -3.47 6.39
N MET A 13 -1.20 -2.79 6.01
CA MET A 13 -0.05 -2.55 6.89
C MET A 13 -0.44 -1.88 8.23
N ALA A 14 -1.31 -0.86 8.20
CA ALA A 14 -1.77 -0.19 9.41
C ALA A 14 -2.54 -1.12 10.36
N GLY A 15 -3.45 -1.94 9.82
CA GLY A 15 -4.24 -2.87 10.62
C GLY A 15 -3.39 -4.00 11.20
N ALA A 16 -2.45 -4.55 10.41
CA ALA A 16 -1.53 -5.56 10.88
C ALA A 16 -0.64 -5.03 12.03
N ALA A 17 -0.08 -3.83 11.85
CA ALA A 17 0.74 -3.18 12.86
C ALA A 17 -0.06 -2.84 14.15
N CYS A 18 -1.32 -2.42 14.01
CA CYS A 18 -2.22 -2.18 15.13
C CYS A 18 -2.53 -3.47 15.90
N ALA A 19 -2.91 -4.54 15.18
CA ALA A 19 -3.18 -5.85 15.75
C ALA A 19 -1.97 -6.38 16.53
N GLN A 20 -0.76 -6.22 15.99
CA GLN A 20 0.47 -6.58 16.67
C GLN A 20 0.66 -5.80 17.98
N ALA A 21 0.44 -4.48 17.98
CA ALA A 21 0.59 -3.63 19.17
C ALA A 21 -0.39 -3.98 20.30
N LEU A 22 -1.62 -4.34 19.93
CA LEU A 22 -2.65 -4.83 20.83
C LEU A 22 -2.26 -6.20 21.41
N THR A 23 -1.84 -7.13 20.55
CA THR A 23 -1.48 -8.51 20.94
C THR A 23 -0.26 -8.55 21.87
N GLU A 24 0.76 -7.72 21.61
CA GLU A 24 1.94 -7.56 22.48
C GLU A 24 1.58 -7.12 23.91
N ARG A 25 0.41 -6.49 24.09
CA ARG A 25 -0.13 -6.08 25.39
C ARG A 25 -1.21 -7.03 25.93
N GLY A 26 -1.38 -8.20 25.31
CA GLY A 26 -2.33 -9.22 25.76
C GLY A 26 -3.80 -8.89 25.46
N ILE A 27 -4.08 -7.90 24.62
CA ILE A 27 -5.44 -7.59 24.16
C ILE A 27 -5.82 -8.54 23.03
N ALA A 28 -6.99 -9.18 23.13
CA ALA A 28 -7.47 -10.06 22.07
C ALA A 28 -7.94 -9.25 20.86
N VAL A 29 -7.56 -9.67 19.66
CA VAL A 29 -7.87 -8.96 18.41
C VAL A 29 -8.81 -9.78 17.54
N GLY A 30 -9.95 -9.20 17.18
CA GLY A 30 -10.81 -9.68 16.10
C GLY A 30 -10.51 -8.91 14.82
N MET A 31 -9.90 -9.55 13.82
CA MET A 31 -9.50 -8.86 12.59
C MET A 31 -10.40 -9.19 11.41
N PHE A 32 -10.85 -8.17 10.69
CA PHE A 32 -11.83 -8.27 9.61
C PHE A 32 -11.29 -7.65 8.32
N GLU A 33 -11.40 -8.38 7.20
CA GLU A 33 -10.99 -7.91 5.88
C GLU A 33 -12.06 -8.24 4.85
N ARG A 34 -12.48 -7.22 4.09
CA ARG A 34 -13.49 -7.38 3.03
C ARG A 34 -12.96 -8.20 1.86
N GLY A 35 -11.67 -8.10 1.57
CA GLY A 35 -11.01 -8.84 0.50
C GLY A 35 -10.78 -10.31 0.83
N ARG A 36 -10.41 -11.07 -0.21
CA ARG A 36 -10.08 -12.50 -0.12
C ARG A 36 -8.74 -12.80 0.58
N THR A 37 -7.94 -11.77 0.85
CA THR A 37 -6.61 -11.88 1.48
C THR A 37 -6.15 -10.52 1.98
N GLY A 38 -5.36 -10.51 3.07
CA GLY A 38 -4.73 -9.30 3.60
C GLY A 38 -3.59 -8.78 2.73
N GLY A 39 -3.22 -7.52 2.92
CA GLY A 39 -2.18 -6.79 2.18
C GLY A 39 -2.57 -5.37 1.79
N GLY A 40 -3.87 -5.10 1.59
CA GLY A 40 -4.37 -3.80 1.13
C GLY A 40 -3.61 -3.30 -0.11
N ARG A 41 -3.10 -2.06 -0.05
CA ARG A 41 -2.30 -1.42 -1.12
C ARG A 41 -0.91 -2.01 -1.33
N MET A 42 -0.46 -2.93 -0.50
CA MET A 42 0.73 -3.75 -0.75
C MET A 42 0.33 -5.07 -1.44
N SER A 43 -0.65 -5.02 -2.35
CA SER A 43 -1.16 -6.23 -2.99
C SER A 43 -0.17 -6.82 -3.99
N SER A 44 0.00 -8.14 -3.89
CA SER A 44 0.83 -8.93 -4.81
C SER A 44 0.04 -10.11 -5.39
N PRO A 45 -0.97 -9.90 -6.27
CA PRO A 45 -1.71 -11.00 -6.88
C PRO A 45 -0.83 -11.83 -7.84
N THR A 46 -1.32 -13.01 -8.20
CA THR A 46 -0.76 -13.80 -9.29
C THR A 46 -1.40 -13.35 -10.61
N VAL A 47 -0.57 -12.91 -11.56
CA VAL A 47 -0.93 -12.42 -12.88
C VAL A 47 -0.10 -13.23 -13.88
N HIS A 48 -0.73 -13.97 -14.79
CA HIS A 48 -0.04 -14.85 -15.74
C HIS A 48 1.03 -15.73 -15.06
N GLU A 49 0.60 -16.51 -14.07
CA GLU A 49 1.43 -17.49 -13.33
C GLU A 49 2.56 -16.92 -12.46
N ARG A 50 2.79 -15.60 -12.47
CA ARG A 50 3.77 -14.94 -11.61
C ARG A 50 3.12 -14.00 -10.61
N ARG A 51 3.80 -13.75 -9.50
CA ARG A 51 3.41 -12.70 -8.57
C ARG A 51 3.83 -11.34 -9.12
N VAL A 52 2.99 -10.31 -8.95
CA VAL A 52 3.29 -8.93 -9.37
C VAL A 52 2.83 -7.96 -8.29
N ASP A 53 3.65 -6.98 -7.90
CA ASP A 53 3.20 -5.96 -6.95
C ASP A 53 2.57 -4.80 -7.72
N LEU A 54 1.25 -4.65 -7.59
CA LEU A 54 0.42 -3.72 -8.37
C LEU A 54 0.13 -2.41 -7.64
N GLY A 55 0.50 -2.29 -6.36
CA GLY A 55 0.23 -1.12 -5.54
C GLY A 55 1.54 -0.45 -5.10
N ALA A 56 1.89 -0.52 -3.82
CA ALA A 56 3.19 -0.06 -3.35
C ALA A 56 4.30 -0.71 -4.18
N ALA A 57 5.24 0.10 -4.68
CA ALA A 57 6.31 -0.43 -5.52
C ALA A 57 7.53 -0.88 -4.72
N TYR A 58 7.74 -0.25 -3.57
CA TYR A 58 8.84 -0.46 -2.63
C TYR A 58 8.43 0.13 -1.28
N LEU A 59 9.28 -0.04 -0.27
CA LEU A 59 9.21 0.73 0.98
C LEU A 59 10.56 1.38 1.28
N THR A 60 10.52 2.45 2.06
CA THR A 60 11.71 3.10 2.65
C THR A 60 11.49 3.14 4.15
N ALA A 61 12.56 3.02 4.93
CA ALA A 61 12.52 3.14 6.38
C ALA A 61 13.42 4.28 6.86
N LYS A 62 12.90 5.07 7.80
CA LYS A 62 13.56 6.22 8.42
C LYS A 62 13.31 6.26 9.92
N ASP A 63 12.09 5.95 10.36
CA ASP A 63 11.75 5.85 11.78
C ASP A 63 12.44 4.65 12.41
N GLY A 64 12.97 4.80 13.63
CA GLY A 64 13.74 3.74 14.28
C GLY A 64 12.94 2.45 14.49
N SER A 65 11.65 2.56 14.82
CA SER A 65 10.79 1.39 15.06
C SER A 65 10.46 0.64 13.77
N PHE A 66 10.23 1.37 12.67
CA PHE A 66 9.99 0.73 11.37
C PHE A 66 11.28 0.22 10.73
N SER A 67 12.40 0.90 10.94
CA SER A 67 13.72 0.45 10.49
C SER A 67 14.10 -0.88 11.14
N ALA A 68 13.88 -1.03 12.46
CA ALA A 68 14.08 -2.31 13.15
C ALA A 68 13.19 -3.43 12.58
N GLN A 69 11.94 -3.14 12.23
CA GLN A 69 11.04 -4.12 11.59
C GLN A 69 11.53 -4.51 10.19
N VAL A 70 12.01 -3.55 9.39
CA VAL A 70 12.56 -3.82 8.05
C VAL A 70 13.87 -4.60 8.14
N GLU A 71 14.75 -4.28 9.09
CA GLU A 71 15.97 -5.04 9.35
C GLU A 71 15.67 -6.48 9.77
N ASP A 72 14.62 -6.70 10.56
CA ASP A 72 14.14 -8.03 10.89
C ASP A 72 13.65 -8.80 9.65
N TRP A 73 12.85 -8.18 8.79
CA TRP A 73 12.45 -8.79 7.52
C TRP A 73 13.65 -9.12 6.63
N VAL A 74 14.67 -8.25 6.58
CA VAL A 74 15.89 -8.50 5.81
C VAL A 74 16.66 -9.68 6.39
N ARG A 75 16.87 -9.70 7.71
CA ARG A 75 17.56 -10.80 8.41
C ARG A 75 16.85 -12.14 8.21
N ARG A 76 15.52 -12.16 8.15
CA ARG A 76 14.71 -13.36 7.88
C ARG A 76 14.52 -13.65 6.39
N GLY A 77 15.11 -12.87 5.50
CA GLY A 77 15.04 -13.06 4.04
C GLY A 77 13.67 -12.73 3.41
N LEU A 78 12.78 -12.05 4.13
CA LEU A 78 11.46 -11.64 3.65
C LEU A 78 11.53 -10.36 2.80
N ALA A 79 12.48 -9.48 3.13
CA ALA A 79 12.78 -8.25 2.38
C ALA A 79 14.26 -8.22 1.98
N ARG A 80 14.62 -7.36 1.04
CA ARG A 80 16.00 -7.09 0.65
C ARG A 80 16.20 -5.61 0.29
N PRO A 81 17.39 -5.04 0.51
CA PRO A 81 17.78 -3.80 -0.16
C PRO A 81 17.63 -3.99 -1.67
N TRP A 82 16.93 -3.06 -2.33
CA TRP A 82 16.71 -3.10 -3.77
C TRP A 82 17.60 -2.08 -4.47
N THR A 83 17.41 -0.80 -4.19
CA THR A 83 18.23 0.29 -4.76
C THR A 83 17.99 1.60 -4.02
N ASP A 84 18.97 2.50 -4.06
CA ASP A 84 18.85 3.90 -3.66
C ASP A 84 18.66 4.85 -4.86
N THR A 85 18.86 4.37 -6.09
CA THR A 85 18.80 5.16 -7.33
C THR A 85 17.70 4.67 -8.27
N PHE A 86 16.90 5.61 -8.77
CA PHE A 86 15.94 5.38 -9.85
C PHE A 86 16.25 6.27 -11.05
N ASP A 87 15.84 5.80 -12.23
CA ASP A 87 15.77 6.61 -13.42
C ASP A 87 14.73 7.72 -13.24
N VAL A 88 14.93 8.84 -13.92
CA VAL A 88 13.95 9.92 -14.10
C VAL A 88 13.79 10.11 -15.59
N VAL A 89 12.58 9.86 -16.10
CA VAL A 89 12.31 9.86 -17.53
C VAL A 89 11.26 10.90 -17.85
N SER A 90 11.47 11.65 -18.92
CA SER A 90 10.51 12.60 -19.47
C SER A 90 10.56 12.56 -21.01
N PRO A 91 9.64 13.22 -21.70
CA PRO A 91 9.76 13.42 -23.14
C PRO A 91 11.02 14.20 -23.57
N SER A 92 11.62 14.98 -22.66
CA SER A 92 12.80 15.82 -22.93
C SER A 92 14.13 15.12 -22.66
N GLY A 93 14.15 13.99 -21.96
CA GLY A 93 15.37 13.25 -21.70
C GLY A 93 15.28 12.25 -20.56
N ARG A 94 16.45 11.77 -20.15
CA ARG A 94 16.62 10.86 -19.01
C ARG A 94 17.70 11.37 -18.08
N ASP A 95 17.46 11.18 -16.79
CA ASP A 95 18.40 11.45 -15.70
C ASP A 95 18.24 10.34 -14.65
N VAL A 96 18.94 10.47 -13.52
CA VAL A 96 18.82 9.59 -12.37
C VAL A 96 18.65 10.40 -11.10
N THR A 97 18.00 9.83 -10.09
CA THR A 97 17.88 10.42 -8.76
C THR A 97 18.18 9.39 -7.69
N SER A 98 18.99 9.80 -6.71
CA SER A 98 19.35 8.98 -5.55
C SER A 98 18.65 9.48 -4.28
N GLY A 99 18.44 8.57 -3.33
CA GLY A 99 17.78 8.89 -2.07
C GLY A 99 17.98 7.80 -1.03
N PRO A 100 17.05 7.64 -0.07
CA PRO A 100 17.14 6.55 0.89
C PRO A 100 17.05 5.19 0.17
N VAL A 101 17.68 4.18 0.76
CA VAL A 101 17.57 2.79 0.28
C VAL A 101 16.10 2.39 0.26
N ARG A 102 15.68 1.87 -0.90
CA ARG A 102 14.37 1.29 -1.11
C ARG A 102 14.49 -0.22 -0.95
N PHE A 103 13.52 -0.81 -0.28
CA PHE A 103 13.45 -2.25 -0.03
C PHE A 103 12.36 -2.88 -0.88
N ALA A 104 12.64 -4.09 -1.34
CA ALA A 104 11.70 -4.94 -2.06
C ALA A 104 11.54 -6.28 -1.34
N ALA A 105 10.53 -7.05 -1.73
CA ALA A 105 10.32 -8.42 -1.26
C ALA A 105 10.24 -9.36 -2.46
N ALA A 106 11.11 -10.37 -2.51
CA ALA A 106 11.14 -11.34 -3.62
C ALA A 106 9.78 -12.05 -3.78
N HIS A 107 9.14 -12.38 -2.66
CA HIS A 107 7.80 -12.96 -2.61
C HIS A 107 6.66 -11.93 -2.66
N GLY A 108 6.97 -10.69 -3.07
CA GLY A 108 6.05 -9.56 -3.22
C GLY A 108 5.76 -8.86 -1.91
N LEU A 109 5.57 -7.54 -1.94
CA LEU A 109 5.37 -6.73 -0.72
C LEU A 109 4.20 -7.20 0.16
N ARG A 110 3.20 -7.91 -0.39
CA ARG A 110 2.13 -8.53 0.39
C ARG A 110 2.66 -9.49 1.46
N SER A 111 3.78 -10.17 1.21
CA SER A 111 4.37 -11.12 2.18
C SER A 111 4.75 -10.43 3.48
N LEU A 112 5.19 -9.17 3.43
CA LEU A 112 5.56 -8.38 4.60
C LEU A 112 4.35 -8.04 5.46
N VAL A 113 3.21 -7.71 4.84
CA VAL A 113 1.96 -7.52 5.59
C VAL A 113 1.51 -8.83 6.21
N LYS A 114 1.55 -9.94 5.45
CA LYS A 114 1.14 -11.27 5.95
C LYS A 114 1.95 -11.75 7.13
N ASP A 115 3.23 -11.42 7.18
CA ASP A 115 4.12 -11.72 8.30
C ASP A 115 3.67 -11.05 9.61
N LEU A 116 3.03 -9.88 9.54
CA LEU A 116 2.51 -9.15 10.70
C LEU A 116 1.06 -9.49 11.05
N LEU A 117 0.33 -10.16 10.16
CA LEU A 117 -1.08 -10.47 10.40
C LEU A 117 -1.21 -11.54 11.50
N PRO A 118 -2.20 -11.42 12.40
CA PRO A 118 -2.54 -12.51 13.30
C PRO A 118 -3.00 -13.74 12.51
N ALA A 119 -2.98 -14.92 13.16
CA ALA A 119 -3.44 -16.16 12.53
C ALA A 119 -4.92 -16.09 12.12
N ASP A 120 -5.75 -15.49 12.97
CA ASP A 120 -7.21 -15.45 12.81
C ASP A 120 -7.68 -14.13 12.20
N VAL A 121 -7.57 -14.02 10.87
CA VAL A 121 -8.18 -12.94 10.09
C VAL A 121 -9.43 -13.45 9.39
N ARG A 122 -10.56 -12.77 9.59
CA ARG A 122 -11.83 -13.06 8.90
C ARG A 122 -11.85 -12.35 7.55
N TYR A 123 -11.51 -13.09 6.50
CA TYR A 123 -11.58 -12.63 5.11
C TYR A 123 -12.99 -12.68 4.55
N GLU A 124 -13.22 -11.95 3.46
CA GLU A 124 -14.53 -11.81 2.83
C GLU A 124 -15.61 -11.36 3.82
N SER A 125 -15.18 -10.67 4.89
CA SER A 125 -16.02 -10.18 5.95
C SER A 125 -16.17 -8.68 5.80
N ARG A 126 -17.38 -8.25 5.43
CA ARG A 126 -17.73 -6.84 5.36
C ARG A 126 -18.41 -6.42 6.66
N THR A 127 -17.89 -5.36 7.27
CA THR A 127 -18.58 -4.64 8.34
C THR A 127 -19.30 -3.45 7.71
N ASP A 128 -20.59 -3.29 8.01
CA ASP A 128 -21.40 -2.20 7.48
C ASP A 128 -21.66 -1.09 8.52
N ALA A 129 -21.62 -1.42 9.82
CA ALA A 129 -21.60 -0.44 10.90
C ALA A 129 -20.65 -0.86 12.03
N VAL A 130 -20.05 0.12 12.72
CA VAL A 130 -19.21 -0.14 13.90
C VAL A 130 -20.05 -0.78 15.02
N ASP A 131 -21.32 -0.41 15.13
CA ASP A 131 -22.27 -0.90 16.14
C ASP A 131 -22.61 -2.39 16.01
N ASP A 132 -22.33 -3.01 14.87
CA ASP A 132 -22.53 -4.46 14.67
C ASP A 132 -21.49 -5.32 15.43
N LEU A 133 -20.45 -4.70 15.99
CA LEU A 133 -19.31 -5.37 16.62
C LEU A 133 -19.42 -5.35 18.16
N ASP A 134 -19.36 -6.52 18.78
CA ASP A 134 -19.46 -6.74 20.24
C ASP A 134 -18.13 -6.52 21.00
N HIS A 135 -17.24 -5.69 20.45
CA HIS A 135 -15.86 -5.50 20.94
C HIS A 135 -15.77 -4.25 21.82
N ASP A 136 -14.82 -4.23 22.78
CA ASP A 136 -14.60 -3.11 23.71
C ASP A 136 -14.13 -1.83 23.00
N ALA A 137 -13.42 -1.98 21.88
CA ALA A 137 -13.03 -0.89 20.99
C ALA A 137 -12.99 -1.35 19.53
N VAL A 138 -13.06 -0.40 18.59
CA VAL A 138 -12.98 -0.65 17.15
C VAL A 138 -11.91 0.22 16.51
N VAL A 139 -11.11 -0.37 15.63
CA VAL A 139 -10.10 0.31 14.83
C VAL A 139 -10.45 0.21 13.36
N LEU A 140 -10.47 1.35 12.67
CA LEU A 140 -10.68 1.48 11.24
C LEU A 140 -9.33 1.71 10.56
N ALA A 141 -8.73 0.63 10.05
CA ALA A 141 -7.41 0.61 9.42
C ALA A 141 -7.53 0.58 7.88
N MET A 142 -8.22 1.58 7.33
CA MET A 142 -8.61 1.67 5.92
C MET A 142 -8.51 3.11 5.41
N PRO A 143 -8.54 3.35 4.08
CA PRO A 143 -8.59 4.71 3.56
C PRO A 143 -9.77 5.50 4.14
N ASP A 144 -9.56 6.79 4.41
CA ASP A 144 -10.55 7.69 4.99
C ASP A 144 -11.93 7.62 4.34
N PRO A 145 -12.08 7.60 2.99
CA PRO A 145 -13.40 7.45 2.36
C PRO A 145 -14.15 6.17 2.77
N HIS A 146 -13.43 5.10 3.11
CA HIS A 146 -14.03 3.88 3.59
C HIS A 146 -14.37 3.97 5.08
N ALA A 147 -13.50 4.58 5.89
CA ALA A 147 -13.78 4.81 7.30
C ALA A 147 -15.02 5.72 7.49
N ALA A 148 -15.11 6.82 6.74
CA ALA A 148 -16.23 7.77 6.78
C ALA A 148 -17.59 7.13 6.41
N ARG A 149 -17.62 5.97 5.73
CA ARG A 149 -18.87 5.22 5.51
C ARG A 149 -19.38 4.50 6.75
N LEU A 150 -18.47 4.12 7.66
CA LEU A 150 -18.79 3.43 8.91
C LEU A 150 -19.04 4.41 10.06
N ILE A 151 -18.42 5.58 9.99
CA ILE A 151 -18.50 6.66 10.98
C ILE A 151 -18.70 8.00 10.25
N PRO A 152 -19.90 8.25 9.69
CA PRO A 152 -20.17 9.47 8.95
C PRO A 152 -19.96 10.70 9.83
N ASP A 153 -19.41 11.77 9.24
CA ASP A 153 -19.17 13.07 9.85
C ASP A 153 -18.25 13.09 11.09
N ALA A 154 -17.59 11.96 11.39
CA ALA A 154 -16.75 11.84 12.57
C ALA A 154 -15.36 12.50 12.42
N PHE A 155 -14.89 12.69 11.18
CA PHE A 155 -13.66 13.41 10.87
C PHE A 155 -13.68 13.92 9.42
N GLU A 156 -12.92 14.97 9.14
CA GLU A 156 -12.74 15.47 7.78
C GLU A 156 -11.70 14.60 7.05
N TRP A 157 -12.16 13.78 6.10
CA TRP A 157 -11.29 12.96 5.26
C TRP A 157 -10.39 13.80 4.35
N VAL A 158 -9.13 13.36 4.17
CA VAL A 158 -8.26 13.95 3.15
C VAL A 158 -8.62 13.45 1.75
N GLU A 159 -8.37 14.25 0.72
CA GLU A 159 -8.53 13.82 -0.66
C GLU A 159 -7.55 12.71 -1.04
N TYR A 160 -7.94 11.86 -2.00
CA TYR A 160 -7.11 10.78 -2.52
C TYR A 160 -6.97 10.86 -4.04
N GLU A 161 -5.78 10.58 -4.52
CA GLU A 161 -5.50 10.38 -5.94
C GLU A 161 -5.81 8.93 -6.34
N PRO A 162 -6.57 8.73 -7.43
CA PRO A 162 -6.70 7.42 -8.03
C PRO A 162 -5.46 7.07 -8.86
N VAL A 163 -5.17 5.78 -8.98
CA VAL A 163 -4.14 5.23 -9.86
C VAL A 163 -4.71 4.00 -10.56
N ILE A 164 -4.42 3.86 -11.85
CA ILE A 164 -4.55 2.58 -12.53
C ILE A 164 -3.15 2.00 -12.69
N ALA A 165 -2.95 0.78 -12.19
CA ALA A 165 -1.73 0.04 -12.37
C ALA A 165 -1.90 -0.94 -13.54
N VAL A 166 -0.96 -0.90 -14.49
CA VAL A 166 -0.91 -1.84 -15.61
C VAL A 166 0.36 -2.68 -15.46
N ALA A 167 0.18 -3.97 -15.24
CA ALA A 167 1.27 -4.94 -15.32
C ALA A 167 1.30 -5.55 -16.71
N ALA A 168 2.41 -5.42 -17.41
CA ALA A 168 2.59 -5.95 -18.76
C ALA A 168 3.84 -6.83 -18.81
N GLY A 169 3.74 -7.96 -19.51
CA GLY A 169 4.84 -8.91 -19.69
C GLY A 169 5.18 -9.10 -21.15
N TRP A 170 6.47 -9.10 -21.45
CA TRP A 170 7.01 -9.27 -22.80
C TRP A 170 7.69 -10.64 -22.96
N PRO A 171 7.90 -11.12 -24.20
CA PRO A 171 8.71 -12.31 -24.44
C PRO A 171 10.16 -12.15 -23.96
N GLU A 172 10.71 -10.94 -24.10
CA GLU A 172 12.08 -10.59 -23.73
C GLU A 172 12.17 -9.17 -23.17
N ARG A 173 13.19 -8.92 -22.35
CA ARG A 173 13.44 -7.60 -21.75
C ARG A 173 14.17 -6.72 -22.77
N SER A 174 13.56 -5.59 -23.14
CA SER A 174 14.12 -4.68 -24.16
C SER A 174 14.19 -3.20 -23.73
N TRP A 175 14.03 -2.90 -22.44
CA TRP A 175 14.14 -1.54 -21.89
C TRP A 175 15.46 -1.32 -21.16
N ASP A 176 15.89 -0.07 -21.15
CA ASP A 176 17.06 0.40 -20.42
C ASP A 176 16.63 1.22 -19.19
N VAL A 177 15.91 0.57 -18.27
CA VAL A 177 15.56 1.07 -16.93
C VAL A 177 16.13 0.08 -15.94
N SER A 178 16.96 0.55 -15.01
CA SER A 178 17.73 -0.36 -14.15
C SER A 178 16.87 -1.04 -13.09
N ASN A 179 15.93 -0.29 -12.51
CA ASN A 179 15.08 -0.75 -11.42
C ASN A 179 13.66 -0.19 -11.54
N ALA A 180 13.56 1.13 -11.57
CA ALA A 180 12.31 1.86 -11.73
C ALA A 180 12.61 3.25 -12.25
N ALA A 181 11.58 3.90 -12.79
CA ALA A 181 11.63 5.26 -13.27
C ALA A 181 10.51 6.11 -12.66
N PHE A 182 10.86 7.30 -12.14
CA PHE A 182 9.89 8.38 -12.02
C PHE A 182 9.64 8.97 -13.40
N VAL A 183 8.38 9.22 -13.74
CA VAL A 183 8.03 9.82 -15.04
C VAL A 183 7.54 11.25 -14.82
N ASN A 184 8.24 12.20 -15.41
CA ASN A 184 7.92 13.63 -15.38
C ASN A 184 7.35 14.06 -16.73
N ASP A 185 6.44 15.03 -16.69
CA ASP A 185 5.86 15.69 -17.88
C ASP A 185 5.20 14.75 -18.91
N ASP A 186 4.73 13.58 -18.47
CA ASP A 186 3.91 12.67 -19.28
C ASP A 186 2.45 12.73 -18.80
N PRO A 187 1.47 12.84 -19.73
CA PRO A 187 0.06 12.94 -19.34
C PRO A 187 -0.52 11.61 -18.84
N ASP A 188 0.09 10.48 -19.21
CA ASP A 188 -0.48 9.15 -19.06
C ASP A 188 0.03 8.46 -17.81
N ILE A 189 1.33 8.52 -17.57
CA ILE A 189 2.00 7.72 -16.54
C ILE A 189 2.89 8.57 -15.62
N SER A 190 3.01 8.14 -14.37
CA SER A 190 3.81 8.83 -13.34
C SER A 190 4.97 7.99 -12.81
N PHE A 191 4.92 6.67 -12.99
CA PHE A 191 5.92 5.76 -12.44
C PHE A 191 5.95 4.44 -13.20
N ILE A 192 7.16 3.88 -13.36
CA ILE A 192 7.40 2.57 -13.96
C ILE A 192 8.30 1.77 -13.00
N ALA A 193 7.94 0.54 -12.67
CA ALA A 193 8.81 -0.40 -11.99
C ALA A 193 9.12 -1.60 -12.88
N ASP A 194 10.39 -1.98 -12.97
CA ASP A 194 10.80 -3.29 -13.46
C ASP A 194 10.54 -4.32 -12.34
N ASP A 195 9.44 -5.08 -12.45
CA ASP A 195 9.04 -6.06 -11.45
C ASP A 195 10.05 -7.21 -11.38
N GLY A 196 10.71 -7.54 -12.49
CA GLY A 196 11.74 -8.56 -12.54
C GLY A 196 12.99 -8.15 -11.77
N ALA A 197 13.47 -6.93 -11.99
CA ALA A 197 14.58 -6.35 -11.23
C ALA A 197 14.24 -6.24 -9.74
N ARG A 198 13.03 -5.76 -9.41
CA ARG A 198 12.53 -5.66 -8.04
C ARG A 198 12.51 -7.00 -7.32
N ARG A 199 12.03 -8.06 -7.98
CA ARG A 199 11.98 -9.42 -7.40
C ARG A 199 13.34 -10.11 -7.38
N GLY A 200 14.22 -9.74 -8.31
CA GLY A 200 15.51 -10.39 -8.50
C GLY A 200 15.45 -11.63 -9.38
N ASP A 201 14.37 -11.82 -10.14
CA ASP A 201 14.21 -12.92 -11.10
C ASP A 201 14.49 -12.49 -12.55
N GLY A 202 14.66 -11.18 -12.79
CA GLY A 202 14.98 -10.61 -14.11
C GLY A 202 13.88 -10.79 -15.16
N ALA A 203 12.69 -11.23 -14.76
CA ALA A 203 11.65 -11.57 -15.70
C ALA A 203 11.07 -10.32 -16.37
N PRO A 204 10.76 -10.35 -17.68
CA PRO A 204 10.46 -9.18 -18.50
C PRO A 204 9.06 -8.62 -18.24
N VAL A 205 8.86 -8.02 -17.07
CA VAL A 205 7.59 -7.43 -16.64
C VAL A 205 7.78 -6.03 -16.08
N LEU A 206 7.00 -5.11 -16.63
CA LEU A 206 6.86 -3.76 -16.10
C LEU A 206 5.53 -3.63 -15.37
N VAL A 207 5.55 -2.93 -14.24
CA VAL A 207 4.35 -2.40 -13.59
C VAL A 207 4.37 -0.89 -13.73
N VAL A 208 3.37 -0.35 -14.39
CA VAL A 208 3.27 1.08 -14.71
C VAL A 208 2.09 1.68 -13.99
N HIS A 209 2.30 2.79 -13.31
CA HIS A 209 1.24 3.56 -12.66
C HIS A 209 0.90 4.78 -13.50
N THR A 210 -0.39 4.96 -13.75
CA THR A 210 -0.89 6.14 -14.45
C THR A 210 -0.67 7.41 -13.63
N THR A 211 -0.79 8.57 -14.26
CA THR A 211 -1.09 9.82 -13.53
C THR A 211 -2.49 9.73 -12.90
N ALA A 212 -2.77 10.57 -11.90
CA ALA A 212 -4.10 10.69 -11.33
C ALA A 212 -5.12 11.21 -12.35
N ALA A 213 -4.71 12.14 -13.22
CA ALA A 213 -5.55 12.67 -14.29
C ALA A 213 -5.98 11.57 -15.27
N ARG A 214 -5.05 10.73 -15.72
CA ARG A 214 -5.35 9.60 -16.60
C ARG A 214 -6.22 8.56 -15.92
N ALA A 215 -5.96 8.25 -14.65
CA ALA A 215 -6.77 7.31 -13.87
C ALA A 215 -8.23 7.77 -13.78
N ARG A 216 -8.49 9.04 -13.45
CA ARG A 216 -9.86 9.60 -13.32
C ARG A 216 -10.71 9.38 -14.58
N GLN A 217 -10.10 9.49 -15.76
CA GLN A 217 -10.80 9.30 -17.03
C GLN A 217 -11.20 7.85 -17.33
N HIS A 218 -10.62 6.88 -16.61
CA HIS A 218 -10.78 5.45 -16.87
C HIS A 218 -11.22 4.65 -15.63
N LEU A 219 -11.70 5.31 -14.57
CA LEU A 219 -12.14 4.61 -13.36
C LEU A 219 -13.30 3.65 -13.63
N ASP A 220 -14.22 3.99 -14.53
CA ASP A 220 -15.37 3.14 -14.87
C ASP A 220 -15.00 1.99 -15.80
N ARG A 221 -13.99 2.20 -16.66
CA ARG A 221 -13.47 1.20 -17.60
C ARG A 221 -11.93 1.14 -17.56
N PRO A 222 -11.34 0.52 -16.53
CA PRO A 222 -9.89 0.56 -16.31
C PRO A 222 -9.06 -0.06 -17.44
N ASP A 223 -9.59 -1.08 -18.11
CA ASP A 223 -8.90 -1.75 -19.23
C ASP A 223 -8.60 -0.80 -20.40
N ASP A 224 -9.42 0.25 -20.57
CA ASP A 224 -9.21 1.27 -21.60
C ASP A 224 -7.93 2.11 -21.34
N ALA A 225 -7.35 2.03 -20.14
CA ALA A 225 -6.06 2.67 -19.81
C ALA A 225 -4.83 1.89 -20.31
N VAL A 226 -4.98 0.64 -20.77
CA VAL A 226 -3.83 -0.17 -21.26
C VAL A 226 -3.16 0.51 -22.45
N ALA A 227 -3.93 0.93 -23.46
CA ALA A 227 -3.40 1.54 -24.67
C ALA A 227 -2.59 2.83 -24.40
N PRO A 228 -3.09 3.84 -23.66
CA PRO A 228 -2.30 5.03 -23.35
C PRO A 228 -1.05 4.70 -22.52
N VAL A 229 -1.14 3.76 -21.58
CA VAL A 229 0.03 3.34 -20.78
C VAL A 229 1.11 2.69 -21.65
N LEU A 230 0.75 1.73 -22.51
CA LEU A 230 1.71 1.08 -23.40
C LEU A 230 2.29 2.05 -24.45
N ASN A 231 1.51 3.05 -24.89
CA ASN A 231 2.00 4.11 -25.76
C ASN A 231 3.06 4.98 -25.04
N ALA A 232 2.85 5.32 -23.77
CA ALA A 232 3.82 6.05 -22.98
C ALA A 232 5.10 5.22 -22.75
N VAL A 233 4.97 3.91 -22.44
CA VAL A 233 6.12 3.00 -22.34
C VAL A 233 6.90 2.94 -23.65
N ARG A 234 6.23 2.81 -24.79
CA ARG A 234 6.86 2.87 -26.12
C ARG A 234 7.64 4.16 -26.33
N ARG A 235 6.99 5.31 -26.09
CA ARG A 235 7.55 6.64 -26.30
C ARG A 235 8.75 6.93 -25.40
N LEU A 236 8.67 6.57 -24.13
CA LEU A 236 9.65 6.93 -23.11
C LEU A 236 10.78 5.90 -23.00
N LEU A 237 10.45 4.60 -23.14
CA LEU A 237 11.40 3.51 -22.96
C LEU A 237 11.95 2.92 -24.26
N GLY A 238 11.35 3.22 -25.41
CA GLY A 238 11.77 2.67 -26.71
C GLY A 238 11.39 1.19 -26.90
N VAL A 239 10.48 0.65 -26.08
CA VAL A 239 10.05 -0.75 -26.12
C VAL A 239 9.08 -0.97 -27.29
N ALA A 240 9.59 -1.28 -28.48
CA ALA A 240 8.77 -1.40 -29.68
C ALA A 240 7.87 -2.65 -29.74
N ALA A 241 8.27 -3.73 -29.06
CA ALA A 241 7.51 -4.97 -29.03
C ALA A 241 6.21 -4.83 -28.24
N GLU A 242 5.14 -5.50 -28.68
CA GLU A 242 3.91 -5.62 -27.91
C GLU A 242 4.09 -6.62 -26.75
N PRO A 243 3.46 -6.38 -25.59
CA PRO A 243 3.50 -7.35 -24.51
C PRO A 243 2.67 -8.60 -24.88
N SER A 244 3.11 -9.76 -24.40
CA SER A 244 2.33 -11.00 -24.48
C SER A 244 1.05 -10.95 -23.66
N TYR A 245 1.02 -10.12 -22.62
CA TYR A 245 -0.16 -9.86 -21.82
C TYR A 245 -0.12 -8.51 -21.13
N ALA A 246 -1.29 -7.99 -20.78
CA ALA A 246 -1.45 -6.86 -19.87
C ALA A 246 -2.56 -7.17 -18.84
N HIS A 247 -2.36 -6.73 -17.61
CA HIS A 247 -3.31 -6.84 -16.52
C HIS A 247 -3.50 -5.49 -15.85
N VAL A 248 -4.76 -5.14 -15.58
CA VAL A 248 -5.12 -3.84 -15.01
C VAL A 248 -5.63 -3.98 -13.59
N HIS A 249 -5.22 -3.05 -12.72
CA HIS A 249 -5.77 -2.89 -11.39
C HIS A 249 -6.14 -1.43 -11.10
N ARG A 250 -7.37 -1.22 -10.63
CA ARG A 250 -7.92 0.09 -10.29
C ARG A 250 -7.77 0.38 -8.79
N TRP A 251 -6.94 1.35 -8.44
CA TRP A 251 -6.85 1.93 -7.12
C TRP A 251 -7.62 3.25 -7.06
N THR A 252 -8.88 3.23 -6.65
CA THR A 252 -9.69 4.46 -6.50
C THR A 252 -9.12 5.40 -5.43
N PHE A 253 -8.60 4.82 -4.34
CA PHE A 253 -8.00 5.55 -3.22
C PHE A 253 -6.55 5.09 -3.05
N ALA A 254 -5.70 5.43 -4.03
CA ALA A 254 -4.33 4.92 -4.10
C ALA A 254 -3.43 5.62 -3.10
N LYS A 255 -3.40 6.96 -3.18
CA LYS A 255 -2.49 7.82 -2.43
C LYS A 255 -3.26 9.02 -1.88
N PRO A 256 -3.20 9.31 -0.56
CA PRO A 256 -3.75 10.55 -0.03
C PRO A 256 -2.96 11.76 -0.56
N VAL A 257 -3.66 12.84 -0.91
CA VAL A 257 -3.10 14.11 -1.37
C VAL A 257 -2.52 14.91 -0.20
N GLY A 258 -3.14 14.81 0.97
CA GLY A 258 -2.74 15.50 2.20
C GLY A 258 -2.56 14.55 3.38
N THR A 259 -2.40 15.12 4.57
CA THR A 259 -2.34 14.41 5.85
C THR A 259 -3.29 15.06 6.85
N HIS A 260 -3.55 14.37 7.97
CA HIS A 260 -4.31 14.91 9.11
C HIS A 260 -3.47 15.87 9.99
N GLY A 261 -2.64 16.70 9.37
CA GLY A 261 -1.74 17.62 10.09
C GLY A 261 -0.75 16.89 10.99
N ASP A 262 -0.67 17.31 12.26
CA ASP A 262 0.24 16.75 13.28
C ASP A 262 -0.31 15.47 13.96
N GLU A 263 -1.48 14.98 13.52
CA GLU A 263 -2.10 13.79 14.10
C GLU A 263 -1.50 12.49 13.56
N ALA A 264 -1.17 11.57 14.48
CA ALA A 264 -0.64 10.25 14.15
C ALA A 264 -1.70 9.16 13.96
N TYR A 265 -2.93 9.44 14.38
CA TYR A 265 -4.12 8.59 14.29
C TYR A 265 -5.34 9.43 14.71
N GLY A 266 -6.54 8.97 14.40
CA GLY A 266 -7.78 9.53 14.92
C GLY A 266 -8.28 8.73 16.12
N LEU A 267 -8.76 9.41 17.16
CA LEU A 267 -9.52 8.81 18.25
C LEU A 267 -10.82 9.57 18.45
N LEU A 268 -11.93 8.87 18.31
CA LEU A 268 -13.26 9.46 18.46
C LEU A 268 -13.72 9.33 19.91
N PRO A 269 -14.21 10.41 20.52
CA PRO A 269 -14.85 10.35 21.83
C PRO A 269 -16.21 9.65 21.71
N GLY A 270 -16.58 8.85 22.72
CA GLY A 270 -17.86 8.15 22.76
C GLY A 270 -17.91 7.11 23.87
N GLU A 271 -19.04 6.42 24.02
CA GLU A 271 -19.20 5.33 25.00
C GLU A 271 -18.30 4.14 24.68
N ARG A 272 -18.01 3.91 23.39
CA ARG A 272 -17.06 2.92 22.90
C ARG A 272 -15.94 3.62 22.13
N THR A 273 -14.69 3.26 22.41
CA THR A 273 -13.53 3.82 21.72
C THR A 273 -13.53 3.39 20.25
N VAL A 274 -13.50 4.37 19.34
CA VAL A 274 -13.30 4.15 17.91
C VAL A 274 -12.06 4.89 17.46
N GLY A 275 -11.11 4.16 16.89
CA GLY A 275 -9.86 4.70 16.37
C GLY A 275 -9.77 4.59 14.85
N VAL A 276 -9.06 5.51 14.21
CA VAL A 276 -8.79 5.50 12.78
C VAL A 276 -7.28 5.58 12.56
N CYS A 277 -6.73 4.69 11.74
CA CYS A 277 -5.30 4.70 11.41
C CYS A 277 -5.06 4.39 9.94
N GLY A 278 -3.94 4.86 9.40
CA GLY A 278 -3.65 4.76 7.98
C GLY A 278 -2.44 5.59 7.57
N ASP A 279 -2.09 5.55 6.30
CA ASP A 279 -0.97 6.31 5.76
C ASP A 279 -1.19 7.83 5.73
N ALA A 280 -2.45 8.29 5.69
CA ALA A 280 -2.80 9.72 5.78
C ALA A 280 -2.54 10.31 7.19
N TRP A 281 -2.50 9.47 8.22
CA TRP A 281 -2.23 9.85 9.61
C TRP A 281 -0.71 9.90 9.86
N CYS A 282 -0.06 10.81 9.14
CA CYS A 282 1.39 10.93 9.06
C CYS A 282 1.83 12.35 9.44
N PRO A 283 2.22 12.59 10.70
CA PRO A 283 2.55 13.93 11.18
C PRO A 283 3.82 14.50 10.57
N THR A 284 4.70 13.65 10.05
CA THR A 284 5.97 14.08 9.44
C THR A 284 6.18 13.41 8.09
N GLY A 285 6.55 14.21 7.09
CA GLY A 285 6.83 13.74 5.74
C GLY A 285 5.56 13.40 4.95
N ALA A 286 5.72 12.63 3.86
CA ALA A 286 4.60 12.24 2.99
C ALA A 286 4.10 10.81 3.28
N PRO A 287 2.80 10.55 3.11
CA PRO A 287 2.17 9.23 3.25
C PRO A 287 2.90 8.12 2.49
N ARG A 288 3.20 7.02 3.19
CA ARG A 288 3.88 5.82 2.66
C ARG A 288 3.59 4.58 3.53
N VAL A 289 4.19 3.45 3.17
CA VAL A 289 4.10 2.19 3.94
C VAL A 289 4.51 2.38 5.41
N GLU A 290 5.62 3.09 5.65
CA GLU A 290 6.08 3.46 7.00
C GLU A 290 5.01 4.22 7.79
N SER A 291 4.37 5.23 7.19
CA SER A 291 3.31 6.01 7.82
C SER A 291 2.15 5.13 8.30
N ALA A 292 1.70 4.20 7.42
CA ALA A 292 0.66 3.26 7.77
C ALA A 292 1.06 2.36 8.96
N TYR A 293 2.28 1.82 8.93
CA TYR A 293 2.80 1.01 10.03
C TYR A 293 2.84 1.79 11.35
N LEU A 294 3.41 3.00 11.34
CA LEU A 294 3.55 3.84 12.52
C LEU A 294 2.19 4.27 13.10
N SER A 295 1.26 4.70 12.23
CA SER A 295 -0.09 5.08 12.66
C SER A 295 -0.81 3.90 13.33
N GLY A 296 -0.73 2.70 12.72
CA GLY A 296 -1.29 1.47 13.28
C GLY A 296 -0.69 1.10 14.63
N ARG A 297 0.64 1.06 14.72
CA ARG A 297 1.38 0.77 15.97
C ARG A 297 0.97 1.71 17.10
N ARG A 298 0.95 3.02 16.83
CA ARG A 298 0.64 4.06 17.82
C ARG A 298 -0.79 3.94 18.32
N LEU A 299 -1.76 3.82 17.41
CA LEU A 299 -3.17 3.67 17.78
C LEU A 299 -3.40 2.40 18.61
N GLY A 300 -2.81 1.27 18.20
CA GLY A 300 -2.94 0.01 18.93
C GLY A 300 -2.35 0.09 20.34
N GLY A 301 -1.22 0.77 20.52
CA GLY A 301 -0.64 1.04 21.84
C GLY A 301 -1.57 1.86 22.73
N VAL A 302 -2.08 2.98 22.21
CA VAL A 302 -2.96 3.89 22.97
C VAL A 302 -4.27 3.21 23.40
N ILE A 303 -4.89 2.43 22.50
CA ILE A 303 -6.11 1.69 22.84
C ILE A 303 -5.82 0.60 23.88
N ALA A 304 -4.72 -0.14 23.75
CA ALA A 304 -4.38 -1.16 24.72
C ALA A 304 -4.09 -0.57 26.10
N ASP A 305 -3.37 0.55 26.17
CA ASP A 305 -3.07 1.24 27.43
C ASP A 305 -4.35 1.77 28.11
N ALA A 306 -5.38 2.13 27.33
CA ALA A 306 -6.69 2.56 27.84
C ALA A 306 -7.59 1.39 28.31
N LEU A 307 -7.36 0.17 27.81
CA LEU A 307 -8.14 -1.03 28.15
C LEU A 307 -7.49 -1.91 29.24
N SER A 308 -6.22 -1.66 29.55
CA SER A 308 -5.43 -2.34 30.59
C SER A 308 -5.84 -1.88 31.99
#